data_AF-A0A2V9UWJ4-F1
#
_entry.id   AF-A0A2V9UWJ4-F1
#
_cell.length_a   1.000
_cell.length_b   1.000
_cell.length_c   1.000
_cell.angle_alpha   90.00
_cell.angle_beta   90.00
_cell.angle_gamma   90.00
#
_symmetry.space_group_name_H-M   'P 1'
#
loop_
_entity.id
_entity.type
_entity.pdbx_description
1 polymer ?
#
loop_
_entity_poly.entity_id
_entity_poly.type
_entity_poly.pdbx_seq_one_letter_code
_entity_poly.pdbx_strand_id
1 'polypeptide(L)' 'MDYLLKTEPSEYSFADLQRDKSTVWDGVSNPVALKHLRGMKPGERLVI' A
#
# COMPACT_ATOMS: atom_id res chain seq x y z
N MET A 1 4.55 -3.95 -12.92
CA MET A 1 3.69 -5.03 -12.42
C MET A 1 2.65 -4.37 -11.53
N ASP A 2 1.47 -4.97 -11.39
CA ASP A 2 0.39 -4.36 -10.60
C ASP A 2 0.35 -4.99 -9.20
N TYR A 3 0.17 -4.17 -8.18
CA TYR A 3 0.03 -4.62 -6.80
C TYR A 3 -1.29 -4.18 -6.20
N LEU A 4 -1.89 -5.07 -5.42
CA LEU A 4 -3.05 -4.77 -4.58
C LEU A 4 -2.58 -4.64 -3.13
N LEU A 5 -2.79 -3.45 -2.57
CA LEU A 5 -2.58 -3.13 -1.17
C LEU A 5 -3.92 -3.22 -0.44
N LYS A 6 -3.93 -3.87 0.71
CA LYS A 6 -5.14 -4.05 1.52
C LYS A 6 -5.05 -3.18 2.77
N THR A 7 -6.14 -2.52 3.09
CA THR A 7 -6.31 -1.73 4.31
C THR A 7 -7.76 -1.81 4.76
N GLU A 8 -8.00 -1.69 6.06
CA GLU A 8 -9.34 -1.54 6.59
C GLU A 8 -9.75 -0.06 6.52
N PRO A 9 -10.91 0.31 5.94
CA PRO A 9 -11.29 1.71 5.79
C PRO A 9 -11.40 2.49 7.10
N SER A 10 -11.56 1.80 8.23
CA SER A 10 -11.55 2.39 9.58
C SER A 10 -10.15 2.77 10.07
N GLU A 11 -9.10 2.19 9.49
CA GLU A 11 -7.70 2.50 9.80
C GLU A 11 -7.14 3.51 8.80
N TYR A 12 -7.24 3.22 7.50
CA TYR A 12 -6.82 4.13 6.45
C TYR A 12 -7.64 3.92 5.18
N SER A 13 -8.43 4.93 4.78
CA SER A 13 -9.30 4.80 3.61
C SER A 13 -8.64 5.31 2.33
N PHE A 14 -9.19 4.95 1.17
CA PHE A 14 -8.80 5.57 -0.10
C PHE A 14 -9.03 7.09 -0.11
N ALA A 15 -10.07 7.57 0.58
CA ALA A 15 -10.34 9.00 0.70
C ALA A 15 -9.23 9.73 1.47
N ASP A 16 -8.67 9.09 2.50
CA ASP A 16 -7.50 9.61 3.23
C ASP A 16 -6.29 9.68 2.30
N LEU A 17 -6.03 8.63 1.50
CA LEU A 17 -4.95 8.66 0.51
C LEU A 17 -5.12 9.79 -0.52
N GLN A 18 -6.35 10.01 -1.00
CA GLN A 18 -6.64 11.10 -1.93
C GLN A 18 -6.38 12.49 -1.32
N ARG A 19 -6.65 12.66 -0.03
CA ARG A 19 -6.38 13.89 0.72
C ARG A 19 -4.87 14.08 0.94
N ASP A 20 -4.21 13.04 1.44
CA ASP A 20 -2.84 13.10 1.94
C ASP A 20 -1.79 13.06 0.82
N LYS A 21 -2.17 12.60 -0.38
CA LYS A 21 -1.35 12.46 -1.60
C LYS A 21 -0.25 11.42 -1.53
N SER A 22 0.29 11.17 -0.36
CA SER A 22 1.22 10.09 -0.08
C SER A 22 1.08 9.62 1.36
N THR A 23 1.46 8.37 1.60
CA THR A 23 1.49 7.79 2.93
C THR A 23 2.61 6.76 3.03
N VAL A 24 3.01 6.44 4.25
CA VAL A 24 3.88 5.30 4.53
C VAL A 24 3.01 4.06 4.67
N TRP A 25 3.31 3.02 3.87
CA TRP A 25 2.59 1.74 3.97
C TRP A 25 3.22 0.85 5.03
N ASP A 26 2.90 1.10 6.29
CA ASP A 26 3.39 0.38 7.46
C ASP A 26 2.41 -0.73 7.92
N GLY A 27 2.62 -1.29 9.12
CA GLY A 27 1.75 -2.32 9.71
C GLY A 27 1.85 -3.73 9.10
N VAL A 28 2.59 -3.90 7.99
CA VAL A 28 2.69 -5.20 7.30
C VAL A 28 3.65 -6.16 8.02
N SER A 29 3.11 -7.22 8.61
CA SER A 29 3.88 -8.26 9.31
C SER A 29 4.04 -9.57 8.53
N ASN A 30 3.23 -9.79 7.49
CA ASN A 30 3.31 -11.01 6.68
C ASN A 30 4.62 -11.06 5.87
N PRO A 31 5.47 -12.09 6.03
CA PRO A 31 6.77 -12.17 5.34
C PRO A 31 6.70 -12.15 3.81
N VAL A 32 5.66 -12.75 3.22
CA VAL A 32 5.45 -12.77 1.77
C VAL A 32 5.07 -11.38 1.26
N ALA A 33 4.17 -10.69 1.97
CA ALA A 33 3.80 -9.31 1.64
C ALA A 33 5.01 -8.37 1.75
N LEU A 34 5.82 -8.52 2.80
CA LEU A 34 7.08 -7.78 2.95
C LEU A 34 8.06 -8.03 1.81
N LYS A 35 8.18 -9.28 1.31
CA LYS A 35 9.00 -9.60 0.14
C LYS A 35 8.50 -8.87 -1.11
N HIS A 36 7.18 -8.80 -1.32
CA HIS A 36 6.59 -8.05 -2.43
C HIS A 36 6.85 -6.54 -2.30
N LEU A 37 6.61 -5.96 -1.13
CA LEU A 37 6.85 -4.53 -0.87
C LEU A 37 8.31 -4.14 -1.14
N ARG A 38 9.28 -4.96 -0.71
CA ARG A 38 10.72 -4.73 -0.98
C ARG A 38 11.08 -4.83 -2.46
N GLY A 39 10.27 -5.52 -3.27
CA GLY A 39 10.49 -5.69 -4.70
C GLY A 39 9.82 -4.63 -5.57
N MET A 40 8.95 -3.78 -4.99
CA MET A 40 8.26 -2.72 -5.72
C MET A 40 9.24 -1.66 -6.22
N LYS A 41 8.96 -1.11 -7.40
CA LYS A 41 9.73 -0.03 -8.01
C LYS A 41 8.89 1.24 -8.16
N PRO A 42 9.51 2.44 -8.10
CA PRO A 42 8.81 3.68 -8.42
C PRO A 42 8.14 3.62 -9.80
N GLY A 43 6.90 4.12 -9.88
CA GLY A 43 6.10 4.13 -11.12
C GLY A 43 5.28 2.86 -11.36
N GLU A 44 5.41 1.82 -10.53
CA GLU A 44 4.49 0.68 -10.59
C GLU A 44 3.08 1.06 -10.12
N ARG A 45 2.07 0.41 -10.70
CA ARG A 45 0.67 0.70 -10.40
C ARG A 45 0.27 0.00 -9.11
N LEU A 46 -0.26 0.79 -8.18
CA LEU A 46 -0.81 0.32 -6.91
C LEU A 46 -2.33 0.48 -6.94
N VAL A 47 -3.03 -0.54 -6.48
CA VAL A 47 -4.48 -0.54 -6.24
C VAL A 47 -4.69 -0.64 -4.73
N ILE A 48 -5.59 0.17 -4.20
CA ILE A 48 -5.98 0.24 -2.79
C ILE A 48 -7.51 0.16 -2.71
#